data_AF-A0A314UII7-F1
#
_entry.id   AF-A0A314UII7-F1
#
_cell.length_a   1.000
_cell.length_b   1.000
_cell.length_c   1.000
_cell.angle_alpha   90.00
_cell.angle_beta   90.00
_cell.angle_gamma   90.00
#
_symmetry.space_group_name_H-M   'P 1'
#
loop_
_entity.id
_entity.type
_entity.pdbx_description
1 polymer ?
#
loop_
_entity_poly.entity_id
_entity_poly.type
_entity_poly.pdbx_seq_one_letter_code
_entity_poly.pdbx_strand_id
1 'polypeptide(L)'
;MRPSAGTKSKLGKVAGFELLENSFDDIRGKLTRLLSSRARVEEEPNGEVGTSSSQVRMKDPHRVKAKGRARRVKGQKEKAAEGHKRRCSECRKTDHDRRSCPKLVSG
;
A
#
# COMPACT_ATOMS: atom_id res chain seq x y z
N MET A 1 -3.51 -21.38 -63.19
CA MET A 1 -3.07 -22.18 -62.02
C MET A 1 -2.19 -21.31 -61.13
N ARG A 2 -2.18 -21.64 -59.83
CA ARG A 2 -1.82 -20.85 -58.63
C ARG A 2 -0.51 -20.04 -58.64
N PRO A 3 -0.41 -18.99 -57.80
CA PRO A 3 0.80 -18.20 -57.56
C PRO A 3 1.69 -18.84 -56.47
N SER A 4 3.00 -18.56 -56.47
CA SER A 4 3.84 -18.83 -55.29
C SER A 4 4.49 -17.54 -54.80
N ALA A 5 4.02 -17.12 -53.64
CA ALA A 5 4.49 -15.98 -52.88
C ALA A 5 5.84 -16.29 -52.22
N GLY A 6 6.72 -15.30 -52.20
CA GLY A 6 7.93 -15.26 -51.39
C GLY A 6 8.06 -13.87 -50.78
N THR A 7 7.32 -13.65 -49.70
CA THR A 7 7.23 -12.39 -48.96
C THR A 7 8.58 -11.98 -48.40
N LYS A 8 9.13 -10.85 -48.86
CA LYS A 8 10.08 -10.07 -48.07
C LYS A 8 9.31 -8.91 -47.46
N SER A 9 8.68 -9.18 -46.33
CA SER A 9 8.08 -8.16 -45.48
C SER A 9 9.19 -7.20 -45.09
N LYS A 10 9.19 -6.03 -45.73
CA LYS A 10 10.02 -4.88 -45.38
C LYS A 10 9.49 -4.43 -44.01
N LEU A 11 10.04 -5.01 -42.95
CA LEU A 11 9.68 -4.68 -41.58
C LEU A 11 10.06 -3.21 -41.39
N GLY A 12 9.04 -2.35 -41.37
CA GLY A 12 9.20 -0.91 -41.26
C GLY A 12 10.08 -0.58 -40.07
N LYS A 13 11.00 0.37 -40.26
CA LYS A 13 11.82 0.93 -39.19
C LYS A 13 10.89 1.43 -38.08
N VAL A 14 10.85 0.68 -36.97
CA VAL A 14 9.97 0.94 -35.83
C VAL A 14 10.78 1.75 -34.84
N ALA A 15 10.44 3.02 -34.63
CA ALA A 15 10.99 3.84 -33.54
C ALA A 15 10.84 3.17 -32.15
N GLY A 16 9.94 2.19 -32.02
CA GLY A 16 9.81 1.37 -30.82
C GLY A 16 10.94 0.34 -30.61
N PHE A 17 11.61 -0.13 -31.68
CA PHE A 17 12.68 -1.12 -31.56
C PHE A 17 13.95 -0.54 -30.92
N GLU A 18 14.26 0.71 -31.22
CA GLU A 18 15.41 1.41 -30.62
C GLU A 18 15.26 1.58 -29.10
N LEU A 19 14.03 1.83 -28.61
CA LEU A 19 13.76 1.90 -27.17
C LEU A 19 13.98 0.54 -26.48
N LEU A 20 13.57 -0.55 -27.13
CA LEU A 20 13.79 -1.90 -26.66
C LEU A 20 15.29 -2.23 -26.61
N GLU A 21 16.02 -1.96 -27.69
CA GLU A 21 17.46 -2.22 -27.81
C GLU A 21 18.25 -1.46 -26.73
N ASN A 22 17.97 -0.17 -26.55
CA ASN A 22 18.57 0.65 -25.49
C ASN A 22 18.28 0.11 -24.08
N SER A 23 17.05 -0.38 -23.83
CA SER A 23 16.69 -1.00 -22.55
C SER A 23 17.44 -2.32 -22.32
N PHE A 24 17.66 -3.11 -23.37
CA PHE A 24 18.39 -4.37 -23.26
C PHE A 24 19.88 -4.15 -22.94
N ASP A 25 20.51 -3.16 -23.57
CA ASP A 25 21.91 -2.83 -23.31
C ASP A 25 22.13 -2.28 -21.90
N ASP A 26 21.22 -1.46 -21.39
CA ASP A 26 21.26 -0.95 -20.01
C ASP A 26 21.14 -2.09 -18.98
N ILE A 27 20.19 -3.01 -19.17
CA ILE A 27 20.03 -4.20 -18.32
C ILE A 27 21.29 -5.07 -18.36
N ARG A 28 21.82 -5.32 -19.57
CA ARG A 28 23.03 -6.12 -19.76
C ARG A 28 24.24 -5.49 -19.06
N GLY A 29 24.42 -4.18 -19.19
CA GLY A 29 25.50 -3.43 -18.53
C GLY A 29 25.41 -3.49 -17.01
N LYS A 30 24.20 -3.38 -16.44
CA LYS A 30 23.96 -3.50 -15.00
C LYS A 30 24.32 -4.90 -14.47
N LEU A 31 23.92 -5.94 -15.18
CA LEU A 31 24.23 -7.32 -14.79
C LEU A 31 25.74 -7.60 -14.83
N THR A 32 26.45 -7.15 -15.87
CA THR A 32 27.90 -7.31 -15.96
C THR A 32 28.62 -6.63 -14.78
N ARG A 33 28.21 -5.42 -14.40
CA ARG A 33 28.80 -4.72 -13.23
C ARG A 33 28.60 -5.49 -11.93
N LEU A 34 27.41 -6.07 -11.71
CA LEU A 34 27.13 -6.86 -10.52
C LEU A 34 28.00 -8.12 -10.47
N LEU A 35 28.19 -8.79 -11.60
CA LEU A 35 29.05 -9.97 -11.69
C LEU A 35 30.53 -9.62 -11.47
N SER A 36 31.02 -8.51 -12.04
CA SER A 36 32.38 -8.03 -11.80
C SER A 36 32.62 -7.61 -10.35
N SER A 37 31.60 -7.04 -9.69
CA SER A 37 31.65 -6.69 -8.26
C SER A 37 31.72 -7.93 -7.36
N ARG A 38 31.11 -9.04 -7.80
CA ARG A 38 31.05 -10.30 -7.06
C ARG A 38 32.33 -11.13 -7.15
N ALA A 39 33.16 -10.90 -8.17
CA ALA A 39 34.38 -11.66 -8.44
C ALA A 39 35.59 -11.33 -7.52
N ARG A 40 35.37 -10.75 -6.33
CA ARG A 40 36.44 -10.44 -5.35
C ARG A 40 36.35 -11.23 -4.05
N VAL A 41 35.78 -12.43 -4.06
CA VAL A 41 35.81 -13.30 -2.88
C VAL A 41 36.26 -14.69 -3.31
N GLU A 42 37.57 -14.91 -3.24
CA GLU A 42 38.18 -16.24 -3.15
C GLU A 42 38.94 -16.30 -1.81
N GLU A 43 38.58 -17.33 -1.02
CA GLU A 43 39.22 -18.00 0.13
C GLU A 43 39.92 -17.24 1.29
N GLU A 44 39.52 -17.65 2.50
CA GLU A 44 40.03 -17.35 3.85
C GLU A 44 41.50 -17.76 4.08
N PRO A 45 42.18 -17.19 5.11
CA PRO A 45 42.51 -18.08 6.24
C PRO A 45 42.43 -17.43 7.63
N ASN A 46 41.85 -18.20 8.56
CA ASN A 46 42.02 -18.25 10.01
C ASN A 46 42.89 -17.16 10.68
N GLY A 47 42.24 -16.23 11.37
CA GLY A 47 42.85 -15.36 12.36
C GLY A 47 41.79 -14.87 13.33
N GLU A 48 41.95 -15.19 14.61
CA GLU A 48 41.19 -14.62 15.72
C GLU A 48 41.42 -13.11 15.76
N VAL A 49 40.66 -12.36 14.97
CA VAL A 49 40.58 -10.91 15.07
C VAL A 49 39.41 -10.62 15.98
N GLY A 50 39.74 -10.32 17.23
CA GLY A 50 38.85 -9.63 18.15
C GLY A 50 38.39 -8.32 17.53
N THR A 51 37.32 -8.39 16.74
CA THR A 51 36.58 -7.21 16.32
C THR A 51 35.67 -6.89 17.49
N SER A 52 36.06 -5.92 18.31
CA SER A 52 35.10 -5.17 19.12
C SER A 52 34.19 -4.41 18.15
N SER A 53 33.33 -5.15 17.47
CA SER A 53 32.32 -4.59 16.59
C SER A 53 31.35 -3.87 17.50
N SER A 54 31.43 -2.54 17.51
CA SER A 54 30.49 -1.67 18.18
C SER A 54 29.10 -2.10 17.74
N GLN A 55 28.42 -2.87 18.59
CA GLN A 55 27.14 -3.48 18.26
C GLN A 55 26.13 -2.35 18.02
N VAL A 56 25.90 -1.99 16.75
CA VAL A 56 24.95 -0.96 16.40
C VAL A 56 23.56 -1.54 16.65
N ARG A 57 22.94 -1.11 17.74
CA ARG A 57 21.55 -1.48 18.07
C ARG A 57 20.62 -0.73 17.13
N MET A 58 20.30 -1.36 16.01
CA MET A 58 19.25 -0.88 15.11
C MET A 58 17.95 -0.79 15.92
N LYS A 59 17.34 0.40 15.93
CA LYS A 59 16.04 0.63 16.58
C LYS A 59 14.97 0.46 15.54
N ASP A 60 13.92 -0.28 15.90
CA ASP A 60 12.75 -0.40 15.04
C ASP A 60 12.12 0.98 14.80
N PRO A 61 11.77 1.31 13.54
CA PRO A 61 11.06 2.53 13.23
C PRO A 61 9.75 2.61 14.03
N HIS A 62 9.40 3.82 14.48
CA HIS A 62 8.16 4.02 15.21
C HIS A 62 6.96 3.58 14.36
N ARG A 63 6.07 2.78 14.96
CA ARG A 63 4.89 2.26 14.27
C ARG A 63 3.89 3.39 14.02
N VAL A 64 3.98 4.00 12.84
CA VAL A 64 3.04 5.04 12.40
C VAL A 64 1.65 4.45 12.21
N LYS A 65 0.66 5.04 12.90
CA LYS A 65 -0.74 4.72 12.68
C LYS A 65 -1.20 5.38 11.38
N ALA A 66 -1.99 4.67 10.60
CA ALA A 66 -2.61 5.24 9.41
C ALA A 66 -3.44 6.48 9.79
N LYS A 67 -3.35 7.52 8.96
CA LYS A 67 -4.19 8.71 9.12
C LYS A 67 -5.66 8.27 9.02
N GLY A 68 -6.43 8.54 10.08
CA GLY A 68 -7.85 8.21 10.11
C GLY A 68 -8.64 8.95 9.03
N ARG A 69 -9.88 8.52 8.80
CA ARG A 69 -10.80 9.19 7.89
C ARG A 69 -11.11 10.60 8.40
N ALA A 70 -11.25 11.55 7.49
CA ALA A 70 -11.70 12.90 7.83
C ALA A 70 -13.12 12.85 8.43
N ARG A 71 -13.41 13.75 9.37
CA ARG A 71 -14.77 13.91 9.90
C ARG A 71 -15.70 14.37 8.77
N ARG A 72 -16.85 13.74 8.64
CA ARG A 72 -17.88 14.17 7.68
C ARG A 72 -18.54 15.46 8.16
N VAL A 73 -18.75 16.41 7.27
CA VAL A 73 -19.56 17.60 7.54
C VAL A 73 -21.04 17.21 7.60
N LYS A 74 -21.72 17.65 8.65
CA LYS A 74 -23.14 17.41 8.87
C LYS A 74 -23.98 18.25 7.89
N GLY A 75 -24.84 17.60 7.11
CA GLY A 75 -25.73 18.27 6.15
C GLY A 75 -26.86 19.05 6.85
N GLN A 76 -27.48 20.00 6.15
CA GLN A 76 -28.54 20.84 6.71
C GLN A 76 -29.72 20.02 7.29
N LYS A 77 -30.20 19.01 6.56
CA LYS A 77 -31.26 18.10 7.03
C LYS A 77 -30.91 17.40 8.34
N GLU A 78 -29.67 16.96 8.48
CA GLU A 78 -29.20 16.23 9.66
C GLU A 78 -29.05 17.15 10.87
N LYS A 79 -28.65 18.41 10.66
CA LYS A 79 -28.65 19.45 11.70
C LYS A 79 -30.07 19.80 12.14
N ALA A 80 -31.02 19.91 11.20
CA ALA A 80 -32.41 20.18 11.52
C ALA A 80 -33.06 19.08 12.38
N ALA A 81 -32.62 17.82 12.22
CA ALA A 81 -33.09 16.70 13.03
C ALA A 81 -32.47 16.62 14.44
N GLU A 82 -31.40 17.38 14.73
CA GLU A 82 -30.59 17.25 15.94
C GLU A 82 -31.30 17.67 17.24
N GLY A 83 -32.43 18.38 17.14
CA GLY A 83 -33.21 18.81 18.30
C GLY A 83 -34.27 17.82 18.79
N HIS A 84 -34.58 16.76 18.03
CA HIS A 84 -35.67 15.87 18.39
C HIS A 84 -35.23 14.82 19.44
N LYS A 85 -35.34 15.18 20.72
CA LYS A 85 -35.12 14.22 21.83
C LYS A 85 -36.14 13.08 21.73
N ARG A 86 -35.65 11.84 21.76
CA ARG A 86 -36.54 10.66 21.76
C ARG A 86 -37.41 10.68 23.02
N ARG A 87 -38.70 10.44 22.84
CA ARG A 87 -39.67 10.31 23.93
C ARG A 87 -39.95 8.82 24.19
N CYS A 88 -40.13 8.47 25.45
CA CYS A 88 -40.68 7.18 25.85
C CYS A 88 -41.99 6.93 25.11
N SER A 89 -42.15 5.77 24.45
CA SER A 89 -43.37 5.47 23.72
C SER A 89 -44.58 5.24 24.62
N GLU A 90 -44.33 4.84 25.89
CA GLU A 90 -45.36 4.54 26.88
C GLU A 90 -45.87 5.81 27.56
N CYS A 91 -44.98 6.53 28.24
CA CYS A 91 -45.37 7.68 29.06
C CYS A 91 -45.05 9.04 28.42
N ARG A 92 -44.48 9.07 27.20
CA ARG A 92 -44.15 10.27 26.41
C ARG A 92 -43.17 11.26 27.04
N LYS A 93 -42.54 10.91 28.18
CA LYS A 93 -41.46 11.67 28.81
C LYS A 93 -40.14 11.49 28.06
N THR A 94 -39.23 12.46 28.16
CA THR A 94 -37.91 12.44 27.48
C THR A 94 -36.78 11.89 28.33
N ASP A 95 -37.00 11.68 29.63
CA ASP A 95 -35.94 11.32 30.57
C ASP A 95 -35.46 9.87 30.42
N HIS A 96 -36.27 9.03 29.77
CA HIS A 96 -36.03 7.59 29.66
C HIS A 96 -36.67 7.04 28.38
N ASP A 97 -36.29 5.82 28.00
CA ASP A 97 -36.92 5.11 26.88
C ASP A 97 -37.99 4.12 27.37
N ARG A 98 -38.68 3.43 26.45
CA ARG A 98 -39.74 2.49 26.82
C ARG A 98 -39.25 1.39 27.78
N ARG A 99 -38.01 0.90 27.62
CA ARG A 99 -37.51 -0.26 28.37
C ARG A 99 -37.27 0.06 29.84
N SER A 100 -36.86 1.28 30.12
CA SER A 100 -36.69 1.80 31.48
C SER A 100 -37.89 2.63 31.93
N CYS A 101 -39.09 2.40 31.35
CA CYS A 101 -40.26 3.17 31.72
C CYS A 101 -40.79 2.71 33.09
N PRO A 102 -40.84 3.58 34.10
CA PRO A 102 -41.31 3.21 35.42
C PRO A 102 -42.79 2.76 35.39
N LYS A 103 -43.58 3.26 34.43
CA LYS A 103 -44.97 2.80 34.25
C LYS A 103 -45.09 1.32 33.87
N LEU A 104 -44.07 0.74 33.23
CA LEU A 104 -44.06 -0.68 32.85
C LEU A 104 -43.47 -1.58 33.95
N VAL A 105 -42.70 -1.01 34.88
CA VAL A 105 -42.06 -1.76 35.98
C VAL A 105 -42.95 -1.79 37.23
N SER A 106 -43.84 -0.81 37.38
CA SER A 106 -44.75 -0.68 38.52
C SER A 106 -46.15 -1.30 38.30
N GLY A 107 -46.33 -2.14 37.28
CA GLY A 107 -47.58 -2.85 36.99
C GLY A 107 -47.37 -4.35 36.93
#